data_AF-A0A3N6F9W7-F1
#
_entry.id   AF-A0A3N6F9W7-F1
#
_cell.length_a   1.000
_cell.length_b   1.000
_cell.length_c   1.000
_cell.angle_alpha   90.00
_cell.angle_beta   90.00
_cell.angle_gamma   90.00
#
_symmetry.space_group_name_H-M   'P 1'
#
loop_
_entity.id
_entity.type
_entity.pdbx_description
1 polymer ?
#
loop_
_entity_poly.entity_id
_entity_poly.type
_entity_poly.pdbx_seq_one_letter_code
_entity_poly.pdbx_strand_id
1 'polypeptide(L)'
;MLETYSPEEIEERVAKRLQDPDVAAWPNLFHVLNYPKNHEAWFDIVMNEVDGEWYEERNPVTLAPNIDIPVWLQIDQGRGWTMDGTIELYHALNGPKKLDIGPYPPMQSRPFVEEHDKMFRRYEYWLKGIDNGVMDEPSVSVHVEGSRETVTGAQWPPKDVEHRPLYLRPRRALSPEPEPTGAEYAAPDGFYQAPLTVTDKVEILSWSTAPFTEPTEMIGQGAAHLFAEIDQPDTNFILRLWDEAPGGGRQLITTAYLKASHRELDEERTTEGDPYHPHTRAVPVEPGRIEEYVLRVYPFGATFLPGHKLVVELSNDEPPADAHNALLPPDAFHLPVGRPVTHRIYRDAAHPSRIVLPFTRTVPSS
;
A
#
# COMPACT_ATOMS: atom_id res chain seq x y z
N MET A 1 -8.35 5.89 25.66
CA MET A 1 -7.89 7.10 26.41
C MET A 1 -8.95 7.74 27.30
N LEU A 2 -10.22 7.81 26.87
CA LEU A 2 -11.30 8.50 27.61
C LEU A 2 -11.57 7.90 29.00
N GLU A 3 -11.24 6.64 29.23
CA GLU A 3 -11.35 5.98 30.55
C GLU A 3 -10.13 6.24 31.46
N THR A 4 -9.01 6.67 30.89
CA THR A 4 -7.71 6.71 31.56
C THR A 4 -7.35 8.10 32.07
N TYR A 5 -7.76 9.14 31.35
CA TYR A 5 -7.41 10.54 31.64
C TYR A 5 -8.61 11.34 32.15
N SER A 6 -8.35 12.41 32.90
CA SER A 6 -9.42 13.33 33.35
C SER A 6 -10.03 14.09 32.17
N PRO A 7 -11.26 14.63 32.31
CA PRO A 7 -11.87 15.46 31.27
C PRO A 7 -11.00 16.64 30.83
N GLU A 8 -10.31 17.30 31.76
CA GLU A 8 -9.40 18.42 31.46
C GLU A 8 -8.17 17.97 30.67
N GLU A 9 -7.58 16.82 31.02
CA GLU A 9 -6.45 16.24 30.28
C GLU A 9 -6.86 15.83 28.86
N ILE A 10 -8.08 15.32 28.68
CA ILE A 10 -8.62 15.01 27.35
C ILE A 10 -8.80 16.28 26.53
N GLU A 11 -9.35 17.35 27.12
CA GLU A 11 -9.53 18.64 26.45
C GLU A 11 -8.19 19.22 25.98
N GLU A 12 -7.15 19.20 26.83
CA GLU A 12 -5.80 19.66 26.47
C GLU A 12 -5.20 18.84 25.32
N ARG A 13 -5.33 17.51 25.37
CA ARG A 13 -4.82 16.60 24.34
C ARG A 13 -5.53 16.81 23.01
N VAL A 14 -6.85 16.94 23.02
CA VAL A 14 -7.65 17.25 21.82
C VAL A 14 -7.24 18.61 21.24
N ALA A 15 -7.11 19.63 22.09
CA ALA A 15 -6.67 20.96 21.66
C ALA A 15 -5.28 20.92 21.00
N LYS A 16 -4.37 20.08 21.52
CA LYS A 16 -3.05 19.85 20.90
C LYS A 16 -3.18 19.13 19.55
N ARG A 17 -3.96 18.04 19.47
CA ARG A 17 -4.11 17.27 18.21
C ARG A 17 -4.73 18.12 17.10
N LEU A 18 -5.67 19.01 17.44
CA LEU A 18 -6.29 19.95 16.51
C LEU A 18 -5.38 21.10 16.06
N GLN A 19 -4.12 21.17 16.52
CA GLN A 19 -3.10 22.05 15.93
C GLN A 19 -2.56 21.48 14.61
N ASP A 20 -2.71 20.18 14.36
CA ASP A 20 -2.39 19.58 13.07
C ASP A 20 -3.42 20.00 12.02
N PRO A 21 -3.02 20.76 10.98
CA PRO A 21 -3.94 21.22 9.95
C PRO A 21 -4.57 20.05 9.19
N ASP A 22 -3.87 18.91 9.05
CA ASP A 22 -4.38 17.73 8.34
C ASP A 22 -5.63 17.18 9.06
N VAL A 23 -5.59 17.14 10.40
CA VAL A 23 -6.74 16.71 11.23
C VAL A 23 -7.82 17.77 11.32
N ALA A 24 -7.44 19.02 11.61
CA ALA A 24 -8.39 20.10 11.83
C ALA A 24 -9.21 20.42 10.57
N ALA A 25 -8.64 20.22 9.38
CA ALA A 25 -9.30 20.42 8.11
C ALA A 25 -10.24 19.28 7.71
N TRP A 26 -10.22 18.13 8.39
CA TRP A 26 -11.06 16.98 8.06
C TRP A 26 -12.28 16.87 8.99
N PRO A 27 -13.51 17.14 8.51
CA PRO A 27 -14.69 17.28 9.36
C PRO A 27 -15.00 16.05 10.23
N ASN A 28 -14.82 14.83 9.70
CA ASN A 28 -15.12 13.62 10.45
C ASN A 28 -14.16 13.42 11.63
N LEU A 29 -12.85 13.69 11.44
CA LEU A 29 -11.86 13.57 12.52
C LEU A 29 -12.04 14.70 13.53
N PHE A 30 -12.30 15.93 13.07
CA PHE A 30 -12.62 17.06 13.94
C PHE A 30 -13.83 16.75 14.84
N HIS A 31 -14.89 16.16 14.29
CA HIS A 31 -16.07 15.76 15.06
C HIS A 31 -15.78 14.62 16.05
N VAL A 32 -15.04 13.59 15.63
CA VAL A 32 -14.61 12.48 16.51
C VAL A 32 -13.87 13.01 17.74
N LEU A 33 -12.99 14.01 17.56
CA LEU A 33 -12.21 14.57 18.66
C LEU A 33 -13.01 15.49 19.60
N ASN A 34 -13.95 16.29 19.07
CA ASN A 34 -14.72 17.24 19.89
C ASN A 34 -15.95 16.62 20.56
N TYR A 35 -16.50 15.57 19.97
CA TYR A 35 -17.74 14.94 20.44
C TYR A 35 -17.58 13.43 20.58
N PRO A 36 -16.60 12.92 21.35
CA PRO A 36 -16.51 11.49 21.61
C PRO A 36 -17.72 11.07 22.45
N LYS A 37 -18.75 10.49 21.80
CA LYS A 37 -19.99 10.11 22.47
C LYS A 37 -19.89 8.72 23.12
N ASN A 38 -19.05 7.85 22.54
CA ASN A 38 -18.79 6.48 23.01
C ASN A 38 -17.27 6.21 23.07
N HIS A 39 -16.87 5.04 23.59
CA HIS A 39 -15.49 4.54 23.57
C HIS A 39 -15.13 4.18 22.12
N GLU A 40 -14.99 5.20 21.29
CA GLU A 40 -14.80 5.07 19.86
C GLU A 40 -13.34 4.72 19.62
N ALA A 41 -13.10 3.52 19.06
CA ALA A 41 -11.77 3.11 18.61
C ALA A 41 -11.13 4.20 17.72
N TRP A 42 -11.93 4.92 16.94
CA TRP A 42 -11.51 6.05 16.12
C TRP A 42 -10.90 7.20 16.92
N PHE A 43 -11.39 7.52 18.11
CA PHE A 43 -10.78 8.56 18.95
C PHE A 43 -9.35 8.17 19.31
N ASP A 44 -9.15 6.94 19.79
CA ASP A 44 -7.83 6.46 20.17
C ASP A 44 -6.89 6.33 18.94
N ILE A 45 -7.39 5.88 17.79
CA ILE A 45 -6.61 5.83 16.53
C ILE A 45 -6.10 7.21 16.14
N VAL A 46 -6.97 8.23 16.14
CA VAL A 46 -6.61 9.60 15.72
C VAL A 46 -5.62 10.26 16.70
N MET A 47 -5.70 9.89 17.97
CA MET A 47 -4.84 10.40 19.03
C MET A 47 -3.47 9.72 19.11
N ASN A 48 -3.29 8.55 18.49
CA ASN A 48 -2.00 7.85 18.40
C ASN A 48 -1.40 8.03 17.01
N GLU A 49 -0.41 8.92 16.91
CA GLU A 49 0.16 9.38 15.63
C GLU A 49 1.29 8.48 15.10
N VAL A 50 1.84 7.59 15.92
CA VAL A 50 3.00 6.74 15.63
C VAL A 50 2.70 5.31 16.02
N ASP A 51 3.43 4.36 15.43
CA ASP A 51 3.39 2.93 15.79
C ASP A 51 4.11 2.69 17.12
N GLY A 52 3.51 3.21 18.20
CA GLY A 52 4.02 3.12 19.56
C GLY A 52 3.35 2.02 20.37
N GLU A 53 3.54 2.07 21.69
CA GLU A 53 3.02 1.06 22.64
C GLU A 53 1.52 0.75 22.46
N TRP A 54 0.71 1.75 22.13
CA TRP A 54 -0.73 1.56 21.93
C TRP A 54 -1.05 0.63 20.73
N TYR A 55 -0.34 0.77 19.61
CA TYR A 55 -0.53 -0.11 18.45
C TYR A 55 0.12 -1.47 18.69
N GLU A 56 1.33 -1.50 19.24
CA GLU A 56 2.10 -2.72 19.47
C GLU A 56 1.42 -3.71 20.43
N GLU A 57 0.78 -3.23 21.50
CA GLU A 57 -0.02 -4.07 22.41
C GLU A 57 -1.18 -4.79 21.69
N ARG A 58 -1.67 -4.19 20.59
CA ARG A 58 -2.83 -4.67 19.80
C ARG A 58 -2.42 -5.34 18.50
N ASN A 59 -1.12 -5.43 18.22
CA ASN A 59 -0.61 -5.95 16.96
C ASN A 59 -0.74 -7.48 16.92
N PRO A 60 -1.62 -8.08 16.09
CA PRO A 60 -1.80 -9.53 16.06
C PRO A 60 -0.55 -10.26 15.53
N VAL A 61 0.31 -9.58 14.77
CA VAL A 61 1.55 -10.17 14.22
C VAL A 61 2.53 -10.51 15.34
N THR A 62 2.62 -9.69 16.40
CA THR A 62 3.53 -9.95 17.54
C THR A 62 3.09 -11.18 18.35
N LEU A 63 1.79 -11.48 18.34
CA LEU A 63 1.21 -12.64 19.03
C LEU A 63 1.16 -13.90 18.15
N ALA A 64 1.29 -13.76 16.83
CA ALA A 64 1.17 -14.85 15.86
C ALA A 64 2.08 -16.07 16.12
N PRO A 65 3.32 -15.92 16.62
CA PRO A 65 4.18 -17.06 16.95
C PRO A 65 3.60 -17.98 18.04
N ASN A 66 2.67 -17.49 18.87
CA ASN A 66 2.02 -18.28 19.92
C ASN A 66 0.82 -19.10 19.39
N ILE A 67 0.45 -18.95 18.11
CA ILE A 67 -0.68 -19.65 17.51
C ILE A 67 -0.20 -21.00 16.96
N ASP A 68 -0.69 -22.08 17.58
CA ASP A 68 -0.38 -23.48 17.24
C ASP A 68 -1.54 -24.23 16.56
N ILE A 69 -2.73 -23.60 16.50
CA ILE A 69 -3.90 -24.14 15.80
C ILE A 69 -3.82 -23.91 14.28
N PRO A 70 -4.58 -24.67 13.47
CA PRO A 70 -4.66 -24.44 12.03
C PRO A 70 -5.24 -23.06 11.69
N VAL A 71 -4.54 -22.29 10.87
CA VAL A 71 -4.95 -20.97 10.39
C VAL A 71 -5.07 -20.98 8.87
N TRP A 72 -6.13 -20.37 8.37
CA TRP A 72 -6.29 -20.11 6.95
C TRP A 72 -6.60 -18.64 6.75
N LEU A 73 -5.67 -17.95 6.10
CA LEU A 73 -5.75 -16.53 5.80
C LEU A 73 -6.27 -16.37 4.39
N GLN A 74 -7.25 -15.48 4.24
CA GLN A 74 -7.85 -15.17 2.96
C GLN A 74 -8.03 -13.67 2.83
N ILE A 75 -7.69 -13.15 1.65
CA ILE A 75 -7.77 -11.72 1.35
C ILE A 75 -7.91 -11.52 -0.16
N ASP A 76 -8.67 -10.52 -0.59
CA ASP A 76 -8.79 -10.15 -2.00
C ASP A 76 -7.83 -8.99 -2.34
N GLN A 77 -7.34 -8.96 -3.59
CA GLN A 77 -6.47 -7.88 -4.06
C GLN A 77 -7.20 -6.53 -4.16
N GLY A 78 -6.45 -5.43 -4.08
CA GLY A 78 -6.97 -4.07 -4.27
C GLY A 78 -6.95 -3.19 -3.03
N ARG A 79 -6.57 -3.73 -1.86
CA ARG A 79 -6.17 -2.93 -0.69
C ARG A 79 -4.78 -3.36 -0.24
N GLY A 80 -3.77 -2.62 -0.67
CA GLY A 80 -2.37 -2.98 -0.43
C GLY A 80 -2.01 -3.20 1.05
N TRP A 81 -2.46 -2.32 1.93
CA TRP A 81 -2.13 -2.41 3.36
C TRP A 81 -2.78 -3.62 4.08
N THR A 82 -3.97 -4.06 3.66
CA THR A 82 -4.59 -5.27 4.23
C THR A 82 -3.92 -6.54 3.70
N MET A 83 -3.47 -6.52 2.44
CA MET A 83 -2.67 -7.60 1.87
C MET A 83 -1.36 -7.77 2.64
N ASP A 84 -0.67 -6.66 2.88
CA ASP A 84 0.63 -6.64 3.55
C ASP A 84 0.58 -7.22 4.96
N GLY A 85 -0.30 -6.69 5.84
CA GLY A 85 -0.47 -7.21 7.19
C GLY A 85 -0.95 -8.68 7.23
N THR A 86 -1.74 -9.11 6.25
CA THR A 86 -2.15 -10.53 6.13
C THR A 86 -0.98 -11.43 5.77
N ILE A 87 -0.11 -10.99 4.86
CA ILE A 87 1.11 -11.72 4.48
C ILE A 87 2.13 -11.73 5.62
N GLU A 88 2.31 -10.62 6.34
CA GLU A 88 3.16 -10.57 7.53
C GLU A 88 2.68 -11.56 8.60
N LEU A 89 1.38 -11.58 8.87
CA LEU A 89 0.76 -12.56 9.76
C LEU A 89 1.01 -13.99 9.26
N TYR A 90 0.84 -14.26 7.96
CA TYR A 90 1.15 -15.55 7.37
C TYR A 90 2.60 -15.96 7.66
N HIS A 91 3.57 -15.07 7.52
CA HIS A 91 4.97 -15.38 7.79
C HIS A 91 5.22 -15.66 9.28
N ALA A 92 4.62 -14.88 10.19
CA ALA A 92 4.83 -14.98 11.63
C ALA A 92 4.17 -16.22 12.32
N LEU A 93 3.15 -16.82 11.69
CA LEU A 93 2.48 -18.02 12.22
C LEU A 93 3.38 -19.25 12.28
N ASN A 94 3.30 -20.03 13.37
CA ASN A 94 4.03 -21.29 13.54
C ASN A 94 3.18 -22.55 13.23
N GLY A 95 1.89 -22.52 13.55
CA GLY A 95 0.97 -23.64 13.31
C GLY A 95 0.70 -23.93 11.82
N PRO A 96 -0.11 -24.96 11.52
CA PRO A 96 -0.51 -25.27 10.15
C PRO A 96 -1.19 -24.06 9.50
N LYS A 97 -0.60 -23.52 8.44
CA LYS A 97 -1.05 -22.26 7.83
C LYS A 97 -1.24 -22.37 6.33
N LYS A 98 -2.25 -21.67 5.80
CA LYS A 98 -2.37 -21.40 4.35
C LYS A 98 -2.79 -19.96 4.09
N LEU A 99 -2.45 -19.47 2.91
CA LEU A 99 -2.77 -18.15 2.41
C LEU A 99 -3.47 -18.28 1.05
N ASP A 100 -4.62 -17.64 0.90
CA ASP A 100 -5.35 -17.56 -0.36
C ASP A 100 -5.62 -16.09 -0.70
N ILE A 101 -5.08 -15.66 -1.83
CA ILE A 101 -5.22 -14.30 -2.33
C ILE A 101 -6.17 -14.31 -3.52
N GLY A 102 -7.36 -13.77 -3.34
CA GLY A 102 -8.43 -13.73 -4.32
C GLY A 102 -8.35 -12.54 -5.29
N PRO A 103 -9.22 -12.52 -6.31
CA PRO A 103 -9.26 -11.47 -7.33
C PRO A 103 -9.71 -10.12 -6.76
N TYR A 104 -9.46 -9.05 -7.51
CA TYR A 104 -10.12 -7.77 -7.35
C TYR A 104 -11.64 -7.88 -7.69
N PRO A 105 -12.56 -7.16 -7.02
CA PRO A 105 -12.38 -6.07 -6.04
C PRO A 105 -12.05 -6.54 -4.61
N PRO A 106 -11.47 -5.66 -3.76
CA PRO A 106 -10.96 -6.03 -2.44
C PRO A 106 -12.03 -6.40 -1.40
N MET A 107 -13.31 -6.25 -1.73
CA MET A 107 -14.43 -6.53 -0.84
C MET A 107 -15.20 -7.74 -1.37
N GLN A 108 -15.22 -8.81 -0.57
CA GLN A 108 -16.07 -9.96 -0.81
C GLN A 108 -17.55 -9.56 -0.82
N SER A 109 -18.36 -10.31 -1.57
CA SER A 109 -19.78 -10.04 -1.70
C SER A 109 -20.52 -10.15 -0.36
N ARG A 110 -21.66 -9.45 -0.30
CA ARG A 110 -22.58 -9.54 0.83
C ARG A 110 -23.99 -9.93 0.34
N PRO A 111 -24.63 -10.95 0.92
CA PRO A 111 -24.14 -11.83 1.99
C PRO A 111 -22.92 -12.66 1.55
N PHE A 112 -22.03 -12.98 2.49
CA PHE A 112 -20.81 -13.74 2.21
C PHE A 112 -21.18 -15.13 1.68
N VAL A 113 -20.75 -15.42 0.46
CA VAL A 113 -21.05 -16.69 -0.23
C VAL A 113 -19.83 -17.29 -0.93
N GLU A 114 -18.79 -16.50 -1.12
CA GLU A 114 -17.53 -16.97 -1.67
C GLU A 114 -16.84 -17.92 -0.69
N GLU A 115 -15.99 -18.81 -1.22
CA GLU A 115 -14.99 -19.55 -0.44
C GLU A 115 -15.54 -20.60 0.55
N HIS A 116 -16.86 -20.72 0.67
CA HIS A 116 -17.55 -21.71 1.49
C HIS A 116 -17.08 -23.15 1.21
N ASP A 117 -16.89 -23.53 -0.05
CA ASP A 117 -16.45 -24.88 -0.40
C ASP A 117 -15.06 -25.18 0.18
N LYS A 118 -14.12 -24.22 0.09
CA LYS A 118 -12.79 -24.34 0.68
C LYS A 118 -12.88 -24.37 2.22
N MET A 119 -13.71 -23.51 2.83
CA MET A 119 -13.96 -23.52 4.28
C MET A 119 -14.50 -24.86 4.78
N PHE A 120 -15.51 -25.42 4.10
CA PHE A 120 -16.11 -26.69 4.50
C PHE A 120 -15.13 -27.85 4.37
N ARG A 121 -14.36 -27.93 3.27
CA ARG A 121 -13.30 -28.96 3.13
C ARG A 121 -12.31 -28.91 4.29
N ARG A 122 -11.92 -27.70 4.73
CA ARG A 122 -11.03 -27.53 5.88
C ARG A 122 -11.66 -27.98 7.19
N TYR A 123 -12.91 -27.62 7.44
CA TYR A 123 -13.63 -28.04 8.64
C TYR A 123 -13.88 -29.55 8.67
N GLU A 124 -14.10 -30.19 7.52
CA GLU A 124 -14.18 -31.64 7.46
C GLU A 124 -12.89 -32.32 7.88
N TYR A 125 -11.73 -31.79 7.46
CA TYR A 125 -10.44 -32.30 7.90
C TYR A 125 -10.21 -32.04 9.39
N TRP A 126 -10.22 -30.78 9.83
CA TRP A 126 -9.79 -30.40 11.18
C TRP A 126 -10.81 -30.67 12.28
N LEU A 127 -12.12 -30.58 11.97
CA LEU A 127 -13.19 -30.74 12.98
C LEU A 127 -13.85 -32.11 12.91
N LYS A 128 -13.89 -32.76 11.75
CA LYS A 128 -14.51 -34.10 11.59
C LYS A 128 -13.50 -35.24 11.41
N GLY A 129 -12.21 -34.94 11.24
CA GLY A 129 -11.17 -35.97 11.05
C GLY A 129 -11.26 -36.68 9.70
N ILE A 130 -11.87 -36.07 8.69
CA ILE A 130 -12.01 -36.63 7.35
C ILE A 130 -10.78 -36.26 6.52
N ASP A 131 -9.94 -37.24 6.19
CA ASP A 131 -8.83 -37.02 5.27
C ASP A 131 -9.35 -36.85 3.83
N ASN A 132 -9.43 -35.60 3.39
CA ASN A 132 -9.92 -35.19 2.07
C ASN A 132 -8.82 -34.54 1.21
N GLY A 133 -7.54 -34.75 1.58
CA GLY A 133 -6.37 -34.25 0.85
C GLY A 133 -6.11 -32.74 0.96
N VAL A 134 -6.91 -31.98 1.73
CA VAL A 134 -6.77 -30.51 1.80
C VAL A 134 -5.44 -30.03 2.41
N MET A 135 -4.74 -30.91 3.12
CA MET A 135 -3.41 -30.64 3.66
C MET A 135 -2.27 -30.91 2.67
N ASP A 136 -2.51 -31.69 1.61
CA ASP A 136 -1.54 -32.00 0.56
C ASP A 136 -1.42 -30.88 -0.49
N GLU A 137 -2.41 -29.99 -0.53
CA GLU A 137 -2.43 -28.83 -1.43
C GLU A 137 -1.31 -27.83 -1.07
N PRO A 138 -0.86 -26.97 -2.01
CA PRO A 138 0.12 -25.92 -1.74
C PRO A 138 -0.32 -24.96 -0.61
N SER A 139 0.63 -24.31 0.04
CA SER A 139 0.35 -23.43 1.19
C SER A 139 -0.12 -22.04 0.79
N VAL A 140 0.19 -21.62 -0.43
CA VAL A 140 -0.15 -20.32 -0.99
C VAL A 140 -0.87 -20.52 -2.31
N SER A 141 -1.96 -19.78 -2.51
CA SER A 141 -2.76 -19.70 -3.74
C SER A 141 -3.03 -18.22 -4.03
N VAL A 142 -2.86 -17.81 -5.29
CA VAL A 142 -2.93 -16.41 -5.71
C VAL A 142 -3.66 -16.32 -7.03
N HIS A 143 -4.73 -15.54 -7.09
CA HIS A 143 -5.33 -15.10 -8.33
C HIS A 143 -4.45 -14.02 -8.97
N VAL A 144 -3.98 -14.27 -10.20
CA VAL A 144 -3.12 -13.34 -10.92
C VAL A 144 -3.95 -12.52 -11.89
N GLU A 145 -4.08 -11.22 -11.62
CA GLU A 145 -4.85 -10.30 -12.47
C GLU A 145 -4.30 -10.24 -13.90
N GLY A 146 -5.14 -9.86 -14.86
CA GLY A 146 -4.81 -9.86 -16.28
C GLY A 146 -4.82 -11.26 -16.91
N SER A 147 -3.98 -12.19 -16.42
CA SER A 147 -3.99 -13.60 -16.89
C SER A 147 -5.21 -14.38 -16.40
N ARG A 148 -5.71 -14.04 -15.20
CA ARG A 148 -6.81 -14.71 -14.48
C ARG A 148 -6.51 -16.17 -14.15
N GLU A 149 -5.24 -16.53 -14.08
CA GLU A 149 -4.79 -17.84 -13.64
C GLU A 149 -4.64 -17.88 -12.11
N THR A 150 -4.72 -19.08 -11.54
CA THR A 150 -4.36 -19.31 -10.14
C THR A 150 -2.95 -19.87 -10.08
N VAL A 151 -2.06 -19.14 -9.43
CA VAL A 151 -0.68 -19.57 -9.18
C VAL A 151 -0.58 -20.07 -7.74
N THR A 152 0.08 -21.21 -7.55
CA THR A 152 0.21 -21.84 -6.24
C THR A 152 1.66 -22.11 -5.88
N GLY A 153 1.97 -22.17 -4.58
CA GLY A 153 3.33 -22.38 -4.08
C GLY A 153 3.37 -22.78 -2.60
N ALA A 154 4.55 -23.16 -2.14
CA ALA A 154 4.79 -23.51 -0.73
C ALA A 154 5.01 -22.28 0.17
N GLN A 155 5.29 -21.12 -0.43
CA GLN A 155 5.60 -19.86 0.25
C GLN A 155 4.99 -18.68 -0.52
N TRP A 156 5.00 -17.51 0.10
CA TRP A 156 4.73 -16.25 -0.58
C TRP A 156 6.06 -15.53 -0.86
N PRO A 157 6.26 -14.95 -2.06
CA PRO A 157 5.48 -15.18 -3.29
C PRO A 157 5.54 -16.65 -3.75
N PRO A 158 4.51 -17.15 -4.48
CA PRO A 158 4.45 -18.55 -4.91
C PRO A 158 5.48 -18.92 -6.00
N LYS A 159 6.13 -17.93 -6.61
CA LYS A 159 7.18 -18.07 -7.62
C LYS A 159 8.41 -17.26 -7.21
N ASP A 160 9.58 -17.66 -7.65
CA ASP A 160 10.79 -16.85 -7.49
C ASP A 160 10.64 -15.53 -8.26
N VAL A 161 11.07 -14.44 -7.64
CA VAL A 161 11.00 -13.10 -8.22
C VAL A 161 12.38 -12.46 -8.35
N GLU A 162 12.49 -11.58 -9.33
CA GLU A 162 13.62 -10.68 -9.52
C GLU A 162 13.11 -9.24 -9.42
N HIS A 163 13.63 -8.51 -8.45
CA HIS A 163 13.37 -7.09 -8.29
C HIS A 163 14.10 -6.29 -9.36
N ARG A 164 13.36 -5.73 -10.33
CA ARG A 164 13.93 -4.93 -11.43
C ARG A 164 13.42 -3.49 -11.37
N PRO A 165 14.31 -2.49 -11.54
CA PRO A 165 13.93 -1.09 -11.52
C PRO A 165 13.30 -0.64 -12.84
N LEU A 166 12.29 0.22 -12.74
CA LEU A 166 11.75 1.05 -13.80
C LEU A 166 11.91 2.51 -13.38
N TYR A 167 12.85 3.22 -14.00
CA TYR A 167 13.18 4.60 -13.72
C TYR A 167 12.14 5.54 -14.32
N LEU A 168 11.77 6.57 -13.56
CA LEU A 168 10.99 7.70 -14.06
C LEU A 168 11.84 8.48 -15.07
N ARG A 169 11.25 8.88 -16.19
CA ARG A 169 11.94 9.58 -17.29
C ARG A 169 11.18 10.83 -17.76
N PRO A 170 11.86 11.78 -18.43
CA PRO A 170 11.21 12.89 -19.11
C PRO A 170 10.07 12.43 -20.00
N ARG A 171 9.07 13.29 -20.18
CA ARG A 171 7.83 12.99 -20.91
C ARG A 171 7.02 11.83 -20.30
N ARG A 172 7.08 11.67 -18.98
CA ARG A 172 6.18 10.77 -18.24
C ARG A 172 6.33 9.29 -18.62
N ALA A 173 7.57 8.87 -18.90
CA ALA A 173 7.88 7.48 -19.25
C ALA A 173 8.48 6.71 -18.07
N LEU A 174 8.31 5.39 -18.09
CA LEU A 174 9.02 4.41 -17.26
C LEU A 174 9.96 3.59 -18.15
N SER A 175 11.21 3.44 -17.73
CA SER A 175 12.27 2.80 -18.51
C SER A 175 13.16 1.92 -17.63
N PRO A 176 13.64 0.75 -18.10
CA PRO A 176 14.66 -0.02 -17.40
C PRO A 176 15.98 0.74 -17.20
N GLU A 177 16.27 1.71 -18.08
CA GLU A 177 17.51 2.50 -18.04
C GLU A 177 17.30 3.88 -17.38
N PRO A 178 18.18 4.28 -16.45
CA PRO A 178 18.11 5.58 -15.78
C PRO A 178 18.43 6.74 -16.72
N GLU A 179 18.03 7.95 -16.34
CA GLU A 179 18.34 9.18 -17.09
C GLU A 179 19.83 9.51 -17.03
N PRO A 180 20.55 9.57 -18.17
CA PRO A 180 21.97 9.90 -18.17
C PRO A 180 22.26 11.39 -18.04
N THR A 181 21.25 12.26 -18.19
CA THR A 181 21.44 13.72 -18.21
C THR A 181 21.11 14.38 -16.87
N GLY A 182 21.74 15.53 -16.60
CA GLY A 182 21.49 16.33 -15.40
C GLY A 182 20.14 17.04 -15.42
N ALA A 183 19.76 17.61 -14.27
CA ALA A 183 18.47 18.27 -14.07
C ALA A 183 18.22 19.46 -15.04
N GLU A 184 19.27 20.03 -15.63
CA GLU A 184 19.17 21.06 -16.66
C GLU A 184 18.53 20.57 -17.97
N TYR A 185 18.65 19.27 -18.27
CA TYR A 185 18.03 18.61 -19.44
C TYR A 185 16.86 17.71 -19.05
N ALA A 186 16.86 17.20 -17.82
CA ALA A 186 15.84 16.35 -17.26
C ALA A 186 15.13 17.02 -16.07
N ALA A 187 14.66 18.26 -16.27
CA ALA A 187 13.97 19.05 -15.24
C ALA A 187 12.89 18.23 -14.50
N PRO A 188 12.73 18.43 -13.17
CA PRO A 188 11.80 17.64 -12.37
C PRO A 188 10.37 17.86 -12.84
N ASP A 189 9.55 16.83 -12.69
CA ASP A 189 8.11 16.96 -12.80
C ASP A 189 7.56 17.55 -11.48
N GLY A 190 6.42 18.23 -11.49
CA GLY A 190 5.85 18.75 -10.26
C GLY A 190 4.39 19.09 -10.34
N PHE A 191 3.77 19.25 -9.18
CA PHE A 191 2.39 19.66 -9.02
C PHE A 191 2.23 20.50 -7.75
N TYR A 192 1.13 21.25 -7.68
CA TYR A 192 0.71 22.00 -6.51
C TYR A 192 -0.66 21.48 -6.10
N GLN A 193 -0.78 20.99 -4.86
CA GLN A 193 -2.05 20.57 -4.29
C GLN A 193 -2.56 21.66 -3.34
N ALA A 194 -3.76 22.16 -3.59
CA ALA A 194 -4.51 22.94 -2.62
C ALA A 194 -5.26 22.01 -1.65
N PRO A 195 -5.46 22.40 -0.38
CA PRO A 195 -6.15 21.55 0.59
C PRO A 195 -7.62 21.38 0.22
N LEU A 196 -8.24 20.32 0.74
CA LEU A 196 -9.66 20.00 0.47
C LEU A 196 -10.65 21.08 0.91
N THR A 197 -10.25 21.97 1.82
CA THR A 197 -11.01 23.16 2.21
C THR A 197 -11.13 24.20 1.09
N VAL A 198 -10.32 24.07 0.03
CA VAL A 198 -10.29 24.95 -1.14
C VAL A 198 -10.83 24.23 -2.39
N THR A 199 -10.43 22.98 -2.63
CA THR A 199 -10.86 22.20 -3.81
C THR A 199 -10.81 20.71 -3.54
N ASP A 200 -11.74 19.96 -4.13
CA ASP A 200 -11.76 18.49 -4.15
C ASP A 200 -10.97 17.90 -5.33
N LYS A 201 -10.39 18.75 -6.19
CA LYS A 201 -9.54 18.31 -7.30
C LYS A 201 -8.20 17.84 -6.75
N VAL A 202 -7.87 16.58 -7.00
CA VAL A 202 -6.56 16.00 -6.72
C VAL A 202 -5.68 16.11 -7.97
N GLU A 203 -4.51 16.72 -7.83
CA GLU A 203 -3.50 16.74 -8.88
C GLU A 203 -2.72 15.42 -8.91
N ILE A 204 -2.52 14.89 -10.12
CA ILE A 204 -1.91 13.57 -10.33
C ILE A 204 -0.79 13.70 -11.35
N LEU A 205 0.38 13.20 -10.99
CA LEU A 205 1.46 12.90 -11.92
C LEU A 205 1.35 11.45 -12.37
N SER A 206 1.46 11.19 -13.67
CA SER A 206 1.39 9.83 -14.22
C SER A 206 2.64 9.53 -15.02
N TRP A 207 3.20 8.33 -14.88
CA TRP A 207 4.26 7.78 -15.75
C TRP A 207 3.82 6.42 -16.27
N SER A 208 4.24 6.05 -17.48
CA SER A 208 3.86 4.75 -18.07
C SER A 208 5.00 4.07 -18.80
N THR A 209 4.98 2.74 -18.82
CA THR A 209 5.87 1.95 -19.67
C THR A 209 5.49 2.11 -21.15
N ALA A 210 6.40 1.71 -22.04
CA ALA A 210 5.95 1.29 -23.37
C ALA A 210 4.97 0.10 -23.23
N PRO A 211 4.07 -0.12 -24.21
CA PRO A 211 3.25 -1.32 -24.23
C PRO A 211 4.11 -2.59 -24.13
N PHE A 212 3.75 -3.50 -23.25
CA PHE A 212 4.42 -4.79 -23.14
C PHE A 212 4.26 -5.57 -24.45
N THR A 213 5.31 -6.25 -24.88
CA THR A 213 5.29 -7.06 -26.12
C THR A 213 4.97 -8.52 -25.87
N GLU A 214 5.13 -8.97 -24.63
CA GLU A 214 4.89 -10.33 -24.16
C GLU A 214 4.21 -10.30 -22.79
N PRO A 215 3.49 -11.36 -22.39
CA PRO A 215 2.92 -11.46 -21.06
C PRO A 215 4.02 -11.31 -20.00
N THR A 216 3.87 -10.31 -19.13
CA THR A 216 4.85 -9.99 -18.09
C THR A 216 4.19 -10.10 -16.72
N GLU A 217 4.53 -11.15 -15.98
CA GLU A 217 3.98 -11.44 -14.66
C GLU A 217 4.83 -10.84 -13.54
N MET A 218 4.16 -10.27 -12.55
CA MET A 218 4.75 -9.73 -11.33
C MET A 218 3.92 -10.22 -10.14
N ILE A 219 4.57 -10.84 -9.17
CA ILE A 219 3.91 -11.33 -7.96
C ILE A 219 4.81 -11.07 -6.76
N GLY A 220 4.32 -10.33 -5.77
CA GLY A 220 5.07 -9.93 -4.58
C GLY A 220 4.92 -8.46 -4.26
N GLN A 221 5.82 -7.95 -3.43
CA GLN A 221 5.97 -6.55 -3.04
C GLN A 221 7.13 -5.88 -3.80
N GLY A 222 7.09 -4.55 -3.84
CA GLY A 222 8.13 -3.73 -4.43
C GLY A 222 8.44 -2.47 -3.62
N ALA A 223 9.24 -1.59 -4.20
CA ALA A 223 9.59 -0.30 -3.62
C ALA A 223 9.48 0.82 -4.66
N ALA A 224 9.12 2.03 -4.25
CA ALA A 224 9.23 3.22 -5.06
C ALA A 224 10.22 4.19 -4.40
N HIS A 225 11.37 4.36 -5.02
CA HIS A 225 12.40 5.31 -4.59
C HIS A 225 12.17 6.63 -5.32
N LEU A 226 11.73 7.65 -4.58
CA LEU A 226 11.41 8.96 -5.13
C LEU A 226 12.33 10.03 -4.53
N PHE A 227 13.15 10.64 -5.37
CA PHE A 227 13.87 11.86 -5.03
C PHE A 227 12.91 13.04 -5.20
N ALA A 228 12.52 13.66 -4.09
CA ALA A 228 11.52 14.72 -4.09
C ALA A 228 11.94 15.92 -3.24
N GLU A 229 11.52 17.10 -3.68
CA GLU A 229 11.53 18.36 -2.93
C GLU A 229 10.08 18.77 -2.66
N ILE A 230 9.81 19.22 -1.44
CA ILE A 230 8.51 19.77 -1.03
C ILE A 230 8.71 21.13 -0.34
N ASP A 231 7.71 22.00 -0.41
CA ASP A 231 7.75 23.35 0.20
C ASP A 231 7.10 23.42 1.60
N GLN A 232 6.71 22.26 2.16
CA GLN A 232 6.12 22.11 3.48
C GLN A 232 6.94 21.15 4.35
N PRO A 233 6.81 21.22 5.69
CA PRO A 233 7.54 20.30 6.58
C PRO A 233 6.97 18.88 6.59
N ASP A 234 5.88 18.62 5.87
CA ASP A 234 5.31 17.29 5.69
C ASP A 234 4.36 17.25 4.49
N THR A 235 4.11 16.05 3.98
CA THR A 235 3.08 15.75 2.97
C THR A 235 2.81 14.25 2.95
N ASN A 236 1.87 13.81 2.12
CA ASN A 236 1.72 12.41 1.76
C ASN A 236 2.29 12.17 0.37
N PHE A 237 2.84 10.98 0.14
CA PHE A 237 3.10 10.42 -1.18
C PHE A 237 2.20 9.21 -1.33
N ILE A 238 1.32 9.25 -2.32
CA ILE A 238 0.33 8.22 -2.63
C ILE A 238 0.57 7.74 -4.04
N LEU A 239 1.01 6.50 -4.19
CA LEU A 239 1.14 5.85 -5.50
C LEU A 239 0.00 4.89 -5.76
N ARG A 240 -0.46 4.87 -7.01
CA ARG A 240 -1.40 3.89 -7.54
C ARG A 240 -0.85 3.31 -8.83
N LEU A 241 -0.74 1.99 -8.88
CA LEU A 241 -0.25 1.24 -10.04
C LEU A 241 -1.43 0.64 -10.77
N TRP A 242 -1.48 0.83 -12.08
CA TRP A 242 -2.57 0.42 -12.94
C TRP A 242 -2.07 -0.40 -14.12
N ASP A 243 -2.87 -1.39 -14.51
CA ASP A 243 -2.80 -2.02 -15.82
C ASP A 243 -3.74 -1.29 -16.77
N GLU A 244 -3.20 -0.63 -17.79
CA GLU A 244 -3.94 0.06 -18.84
C GLU A 244 -3.93 -0.77 -20.14
N ALA A 245 -5.13 -1.18 -20.57
CA ALA A 245 -5.33 -1.90 -21.81
C ALA A 245 -5.24 -0.97 -23.05
N PRO A 246 -4.93 -1.49 -24.25
CA PRO A 246 -4.87 -0.69 -25.49
C PRO A 246 -6.11 0.15 -25.80
N GLY A 247 -7.29 -0.26 -25.31
CA GLY A 247 -8.56 0.45 -25.46
C GLY A 247 -8.81 1.55 -24.42
N GLY A 248 -7.87 1.81 -23.51
CA GLY A 248 -7.97 2.82 -22.44
C GLY A 248 -8.69 2.35 -21.17
N GLY A 249 -9.20 1.12 -21.14
CA GLY A 249 -9.69 0.51 -19.90
C GLY A 249 -8.53 0.27 -18.95
N ARG A 250 -8.73 0.51 -17.64
CA ARG A 250 -7.69 0.34 -16.63
C ARG A 250 -8.18 -0.39 -15.39
N GLN A 251 -7.29 -1.12 -14.75
CA GLN A 251 -7.51 -1.81 -13.49
C GLN A 251 -6.43 -1.45 -12.49
N LEU A 252 -6.82 -1.17 -11.24
CA LEU A 252 -5.85 -0.96 -10.17
C LEU A 252 -5.18 -2.30 -9.86
N ILE A 253 -3.85 -2.29 -9.79
CA ILE A 253 -3.03 -3.45 -9.45
C ILE A 253 -2.62 -3.40 -7.99
N THR A 254 -2.06 -2.27 -7.55
CA THR A 254 -1.64 -2.08 -6.16
C THR A 254 -1.45 -0.59 -5.84
N THR A 255 -1.14 -0.29 -4.58
CA THR A 255 -0.88 1.06 -4.08
C THR A 255 0.41 1.11 -3.28
N ALA A 256 0.88 2.33 -3.00
CA ALA A 256 1.94 2.59 -2.03
C ALA A 256 1.60 3.90 -1.29
N TYR A 257 1.86 3.95 0.01
CA TYR A 257 1.59 5.16 0.81
C TYR A 257 2.80 5.47 1.70
N LEU A 258 3.14 6.74 1.83
CA LEU A 258 4.11 7.21 2.81
C LEU A 258 3.80 8.65 3.22
N LYS A 259 3.79 8.91 4.54
CA LYS A 259 3.84 10.27 5.06
C LYS A 259 5.30 10.72 5.12
N ALA A 260 5.63 11.88 4.57
CA ALA A 260 7.02 12.33 4.38
C ALA A 260 7.78 12.42 5.72
N SER A 261 7.12 12.83 6.80
CA SER A 261 7.69 12.85 8.14
C SER A 261 7.98 11.47 8.72
N HIS A 262 7.37 10.41 8.17
CA HIS A 262 7.55 9.00 8.58
C HIS A 262 8.53 8.24 7.67
N ARG A 263 9.33 8.94 6.87
CA ARG A 263 10.28 8.37 5.89
C ARG A 263 11.44 7.55 6.47
N GLU A 264 11.61 7.52 7.79
CA GLU A 264 12.67 6.75 8.44
C GLU A 264 12.57 5.27 8.02
N LEU A 265 13.72 4.67 7.71
CA LEU A 265 13.84 3.27 7.35
C LEU A 265 14.55 2.51 8.47
N ASP A 266 14.13 1.27 8.68
CA ASP A 266 14.94 0.28 9.39
C ASP A 266 15.98 -0.28 8.42
N GLU A 267 17.25 0.08 8.63
CA GLU A 267 18.36 -0.31 7.74
C GLU A 267 18.63 -1.83 7.73
N GLU A 268 18.29 -2.55 8.81
CA GLU A 268 18.53 -4.00 8.90
C GLU A 268 17.47 -4.80 8.14
N ARG A 269 16.23 -4.32 8.14
CA ARG A 269 15.08 -4.98 7.51
C ARG A 269 14.83 -4.56 6.07
N THR A 270 15.22 -3.33 5.72
CA THR A 270 14.99 -2.76 4.40
C THR A 270 15.85 -3.43 3.35
N THR A 271 15.23 -3.80 2.23
CA THR A 271 15.92 -4.14 0.98
C THR A 271 15.46 -3.21 -0.15
N GLU A 272 16.17 -3.25 -1.28
CA GLU A 272 15.84 -2.45 -2.48
C GLU A 272 14.39 -2.66 -2.99
N GLY A 273 13.77 -3.81 -2.73
CA GLY A 273 12.41 -4.13 -3.17
C GLY A 273 11.40 -4.29 -2.05
N ASP A 274 11.81 -4.06 -0.80
CA ASP A 274 11.02 -4.33 0.41
C ASP A 274 11.47 -3.35 1.51
N PRO A 275 11.00 -2.10 1.48
CA PRO A 275 11.34 -1.11 2.49
C PRO A 275 10.52 -1.34 3.76
N TYR A 276 11.15 -1.09 4.91
CA TYR A 276 10.48 -1.15 6.20
C TYR A 276 10.61 0.18 6.93
N HIS A 277 9.46 0.77 7.27
CA HIS A 277 9.36 1.98 8.07
C HIS A 277 8.89 1.62 9.47
N PRO A 278 9.65 1.94 10.54
CA PRO A 278 9.23 1.63 11.90
C PRO A 278 8.06 2.49 12.37
N HIS A 279 7.82 3.65 11.74
CA HIS A 279 6.74 4.58 12.09
C HIS A 279 6.68 5.00 13.57
N THR A 280 7.78 4.87 14.32
CA THR A 280 7.86 5.16 15.77
C THR A 280 8.08 6.64 16.09
N ARG A 281 8.41 7.46 15.08
CA ARG A 281 8.52 8.93 15.20
C ARG A 281 8.19 9.62 13.88
N ALA A 282 7.76 10.87 13.99
CA ALA A 282 7.61 11.79 12.87
C ALA A 282 8.74 12.84 12.91
N VAL A 283 9.53 12.93 11.85
CA VAL A 283 10.62 13.91 11.70
C VAL A 283 10.24 14.89 10.60
N PRO A 284 10.03 16.19 10.91
CA PRO A 284 9.72 17.19 9.89
C PRO A 284 10.72 17.19 8.73
N VAL A 285 10.23 17.43 7.52
CA VAL A 285 11.04 17.66 6.33
C VAL A 285 11.55 19.09 6.33
N GLU A 286 12.77 19.32 5.84
CA GLU A 286 13.26 20.67 5.58
C GLU A 286 12.72 21.16 4.22
N PRO A 287 11.86 22.20 4.18
CA PRO A 287 11.30 22.68 2.92
C PRO A 287 12.38 23.11 1.92
N GLY A 288 12.23 22.71 0.66
CA GLY A 288 13.19 23.01 -0.42
C GLY A 288 14.41 22.10 -0.47
N ARG A 289 14.51 21.09 0.42
CA ARG A 289 15.56 20.06 0.37
C ARG A 289 15.10 18.88 -0.49
N ILE A 290 15.99 18.42 -1.38
CA ILE A 290 15.79 17.15 -2.11
C ILE A 290 16.13 16.00 -1.15
N GLU A 291 15.16 15.12 -0.91
CA GLU A 291 15.33 13.90 -0.11
C GLU A 291 14.84 12.68 -0.89
N GLU A 292 15.34 11.50 -0.54
CA GLU A 292 14.80 10.24 -1.05
C GLU A 292 13.69 9.75 -0.12
N TYR A 293 12.53 9.47 -0.70
CA TYR A 293 11.39 8.85 -0.06
C TYR A 293 11.20 7.46 -0.68
N VAL A 294 11.33 6.43 0.13
CA VAL A 294 11.16 5.04 -0.32
C VAL A 294 9.78 4.59 0.12
N LEU A 295 8.86 4.34 -0.81
CA LEU A 295 7.52 3.86 -0.49
C LEU A 295 7.46 2.34 -0.68
N ARG A 296 6.81 1.65 0.24
CA ARG A 296 6.46 0.24 0.04
C ARG A 296 5.35 0.10 -1.00
N VAL A 297 5.67 -0.49 -2.15
CA VAL A 297 4.66 -0.93 -3.12
C VAL A 297 4.08 -2.24 -2.59
N TYR A 298 2.83 -2.18 -2.15
CA TYR A 298 2.22 -3.30 -1.43
C TYR A 298 2.10 -4.56 -2.28
N PRO A 299 2.07 -5.74 -1.63
CA PRO A 299 1.96 -7.03 -2.31
C PRO A 299 0.81 -7.11 -3.33
N PHE A 300 1.10 -7.67 -4.50
CA PHE A 300 0.13 -7.90 -5.58
C PHE A 300 0.52 -9.08 -6.47
N GLY A 301 -0.42 -9.55 -7.29
CA GLY A 301 -0.22 -10.52 -8.35
C GLY A 301 -0.92 -10.06 -9.63
N ALA A 302 -0.15 -9.78 -10.68
CA ALA A 302 -0.68 -9.33 -11.96
C ALA A 302 0.20 -9.75 -13.14
N THR A 303 -0.42 -10.02 -14.27
CA THR A 303 0.20 -10.24 -15.57
C THR A 303 -0.25 -9.16 -16.54
N PHE A 304 0.69 -8.31 -16.97
CA PHE A 304 0.45 -7.33 -18.01
C PHE A 304 0.49 -8.04 -19.38
N LEU A 305 -0.61 -7.99 -20.11
CA LEU A 305 -0.75 -8.66 -21.40
C LEU A 305 -0.08 -7.86 -22.54
N PRO A 306 0.23 -8.49 -23.69
CA PRO A 306 0.73 -7.77 -24.85
C PRO A 306 -0.16 -6.58 -25.25
N GLY A 307 0.46 -5.42 -25.46
CA GLY A 307 -0.21 -4.16 -25.75
C GLY A 307 -0.64 -3.35 -24.52
N HIS A 308 -0.69 -3.95 -23.34
CA HIS A 308 -0.99 -3.25 -22.09
C HIS A 308 0.21 -2.44 -21.60
N LYS A 309 -0.03 -1.48 -20.71
CA LYS A 309 1.00 -0.67 -20.05
C LYS A 309 0.86 -0.74 -18.55
N LEU A 310 1.98 -0.70 -17.85
CA LEU A 310 1.99 -0.31 -16.45
C LEU A 310 1.95 1.21 -16.38
N VAL A 311 0.99 1.74 -15.63
CA VAL A 311 0.85 3.17 -15.33
C VAL A 311 1.00 3.39 -13.84
N VAL A 312 1.90 4.30 -13.46
CA VAL A 312 2.17 4.69 -12.07
C VAL A 312 1.69 6.12 -11.89
N GLU A 313 0.72 6.31 -11.00
CA GLU A 313 0.18 7.62 -10.65
C GLU A 313 0.65 8.03 -9.26
N LEU A 314 1.11 9.27 -9.10
CA LEU A 314 1.50 9.89 -7.84
C LEU A 314 0.60 11.09 -7.54
N SER A 315 0.09 11.13 -6.34
CA SER A 315 -0.59 12.28 -5.73
C SER A 315 -0.20 12.40 -4.26
N ASN A 316 -0.69 13.43 -3.57
CA ASN A 316 -0.61 13.54 -2.11
C ASN A 316 -1.98 13.30 -1.43
N ASP A 317 -3.06 13.25 -2.21
CA ASP A 317 -4.41 12.97 -1.71
C ASP A 317 -5.07 11.92 -2.62
N GLU A 318 -6.10 11.24 -2.11
CA GLU A 318 -6.91 10.32 -2.91
C GLU A 318 -8.13 11.05 -3.49
N PRO A 319 -8.45 10.88 -4.78
CA PRO A 319 -9.65 11.48 -5.36
C PRO A 319 -10.91 11.03 -4.59
N PRO A 320 -11.78 11.95 -4.12
CA PRO A 320 -12.96 11.55 -3.34
C PRO A 320 -13.90 10.57 -4.08
N ALA A 321 -13.89 10.60 -5.42
CA ALA A 321 -14.59 9.64 -6.24
C ALA A 321 -13.77 9.30 -7.50
N ASP A 322 -13.50 8.00 -7.70
CA ASP A 322 -13.01 7.42 -8.95
C ASP A 322 -13.43 5.95 -9.06
N ALA A 323 -12.99 5.27 -10.13
CA ALA A 323 -13.35 3.87 -10.38
C ALA A 323 -12.91 2.90 -9.27
N HIS A 324 -11.84 3.19 -8.54
CA HIS A 324 -11.37 2.36 -7.43
C HIS A 324 -12.10 2.73 -6.12
N ASN A 325 -12.12 4.01 -5.78
CA ASN A 325 -12.70 4.50 -4.53
C ASN A 325 -14.22 4.26 -4.47
N ALA A 326 -14.91 4.17 -5.60
CA ALA A 326 -16.31 3.77 -5.68
C ALA A 326 -16.57 2.31 -5.21
N LEU A 327 -15.53 1.48 -5.11
CA LEU A 327 -15.61 0.08 -4.66
C LEU A 327 -15.27 -0.09 -3.17
N LEU A 328 -14.86 1.00 -2.50
CA LEU A 328 -14.50 0.99 -1.09
C LEU A 328 -15.70 1.38 -0.21
N PRO A 329 -15.75 0.92 1.06
CA PRO A 329 -16.69 1.47 2.02
C PRO A 329 -16.55 3.00 2.12
N PRO A 330 -17.66 3.71 2.43
CA PRO A 330 -17.61 5.15 2.72
C PRO A 330 -16.52 5.48 3.75
N ASP A 331 -15.90 6.64 3.59
CA ASP A 331 -14.87 7.19 4.49
C ASP A 331 -13.56 6.41 4.59
N ALA A 332 -13.29 5.46 3.67
CA ALA A 332 -12.03 4.75 3.62
C ALA A 332 -10.92 5.50 2.85
N PHE A 333 -10.69 6.76 3.20
CA PHE A 333 -9.63 7.61 2.63
C PHE A 333 -8.51 7.82 3.63
N HIS A 334 -7.30 8.05 3.12
CA HIS A 334 -6.21 8.56 3.95
C HIS A 334 -6.52 9.99 4.42
N LEU A 335 -6.00 10.37 5.59
CA LEU A 335 -6.09 11.73 6.09
C LEU A 335 -5.45 12.70 5.08
N PRO A 336 -6.24 13.60 4.46
CA PRO A 336 -5.72 14.50 3.43
C PRO A 336 -4.81 15.57 4.01
N VAL A 337 -3.92 16.12 3.18
CA VAL A 337 -3.03 17.19 3.62
C VAL A 337 -3.84 18.49 3.79
N GLY A 338 -3.86 19.04 5.00
CA GLY A 338 -4.70 20.19 5.39
C GLY A 338 -4.14 21.55 4.99
N ARG A 339 -3.09 21.58 4.17
CA ARG A 339 -2.34 22.77 3.76
C ARG A 339 -1.92 22.67 2.30
N PRO A 340 -1.68 23.80 1.63
CA PRO A 340 -1.16 23.79 0.27
C PRO A 340 0.28 23.26 0.23
N VAL A 341 0.57 22.37 -0.71
CA VAL A 341 1.91 21.77 -0.89
C VAL A 341 2.29 21.78 -2.36
N THR A 342 3.54 22.15 -2.65
CA THR A 342 4.18 21.97 -3.95
C THR A 342 5.16 20.81 -3.88
N HIS A 343 5.07 19.89 -4.84
CA HIS A 343 5.98 18.75 -4.98
C HIS A 343 6.80 18.89 -6.26
N ARG A 344 8.10 18.57 -6.18
CA ARG A 344 8.98 18.38 -7.34
C ARG A 344 9.62 17.00 -7.26
N ILE A 345 9.46 16.20 -8.30
CA ILE A 345 9.95 14.84 -8.41
C ILE A 345 11.12 14.82 -9.39
N TYR A 346 12.31 14.58 -8.86
CA TYR A 346 13.57 14.54 -9.60
C TYR A 346 13.75 13.17 -10.23
N ARG A 347 14.37 13.15 -11.41
CA ARG A 347 14.57 11.95 -12.24
C ARG A 347 15.70 12.17 -13.23
N ASP A 348 16.73 12.85 -12.74
CA ASP A 348 17.97 13.14 -13.47
C ASP A 348 19.07 12.16 -13.05
N ALA A 349 20.26 12.28 -13.65
CA ALA A 349 21.38 11.38 -13.42
C ALA A 349 21.85 11.28 -11.95
N ALA A 350 21.68 12.34 -11.16
CA ALA A 350 22.04 12.33 -9.73
C ALA A 350 20.88 11.86 -8.83
N HIS A 351 19.65 11.88 -9.35
CA HIS A 351 18.42 11.59 -8.60
C HIS A 351 17.56 10.56 -9.35
N PRO A 352 17.99 9.29 -9.44
CA PRO A 352 17.36 8.29 -10.29
C PRO A 352 16.11 7.69 -9.64
N SER A 353 15.03 8.48 -9.55
CA SER A 353 13.74 8.00 -9.07
C SER A 353 13.25 6.80 -9.88
N ARG A 354 12.80 5.74 -9.19
CA ARG A 354 12.50 4.44 -9.79
C ARG A 354 11.46 3.67 -9.00
N ILE A 355 10.77 2.77 -9.69
CA ILE A 355 9.90 1.77 -9.09
C ILE A 355 10.56 0.40 -9.27
N VAL A 356 10.90 -0.26 -8.17
CA VAL A 356 11.50 -1.59 -8.13
C VAL A 356 10.39 -2.61 -7.97
N LEU A 357 10.19 -3.47 -8.98
CA LEU A 357 9.02 -4.37 -9.04
C LEU A 357 9.41 -5.85 -9.06
N PRO A 358 8.58 -6.75 -8.48
CA PRO A 358 8.88 -8.17 -8.31
C PRO A 358 8.48 -8.98 -9.56
N PHE A 359 9.29 -8.91 -10.61
CA PHE A 359 9.01 -9.69 -11.83
C PHE A 359 9.24 -11.17 -11.57
N THR A 360 8.30 -12.03 -11.96
CA THR A 360 8.47 -13.47 -11.76
C THR A 360 9.52 -14.02 -12.72
N ARG A 361 10.36 -14.94 -12.22
CA ARG A 361 11.33 -15.63 -13.06
C ARG A 361 10.60 -16.68 -13.89
N THR A 362 10.65 -16.54 -15.20
CA THR A 362 10.21 -17.59 -16.11
C THR A 362 11.16 -18.78 -15.96
N VAL A 363 10.68 -19.90 -15.40
CA VAL A 363 11.41 -21.16 -15.50
C VAL A 363 11.41 -21.53 -16.98
N PRO A 364 12.58 -21.70 -17.64
CA PRO A 364 12.61 -22.15 -19.02
C PRO A 364 11.84 -23.47 -19.10
N SER A 365 10.91 -23.59 -20.05
CA SER A 365 10.28 -24.87 -20.36
C SER A 365 11.38 -25.86 -20.74
N SER A 366 11.58 -26.87 -19.89
CA SER A 366 12.51 -27.98 -20.09
C SER A 366 12.16 -28.84 -21.29
#